data_AF-A0A966EW42-F1
#
_entry.id   AF-A0A966EW42-F1
#
_cell.length_a   1.000
_cell.length_b   1.000
_cell.length_c   1.000
_cell.angle_alpha   90.00
_cell.angle_beta   90.00
_cell.angle_gamma   90.00
#
_symmetry.space_group_name_H-M   'P 1'
#
loop_
_entity.id
_entity.type
_entity.pdbx_description
1 polymer ?
#
loop_
_entity_poly.entity_id
_entity_poly.type
_entity_poly.pdbx_seq_one_letter_code
_entity_poly.pdbx_strand_id
1 'polypeptide(L)' 'IDQRIPSHGEDLERMRKNRILIDADLNQPDKQLLQIFTQTNIGPIFFEIIQRKGNEGFGEGNFQALFEAIERDQQKRGVL' A
#
# COMPACT_ATOMS: atom_id res chain seq x y z
N ILE A 1 4.63 -3.59 12.09
CA ILE A 1 4.83 -2.21 11.61
C ILE A 1 5.50 -1.38 12.71
N ASP A 2 5.16 -1.57 13.98
CA ASP A 2 5.73 -0.87 15.13
C ASP A 2 7.26 -0.90 15.24
N GLN A 3 7.91 -2.00 14.84
CA GLN A 3 9.38 -2.09 14.78
C GLN A 3 9.97 -1.28 13.61
N ARG A 4 9.22 -1.13 12.51
CA ARG A 4 9.67 -0.48 11.28
C ARG A 4 9.38 1.03 11.29
N ILE A 5 8.24 1.41 11.86
CA ILE A 5 7.77 2.79 12.01
C ILE A 5 7.30 2.94 13.46
N PRO A 6 8.22 3.15 14.41
CA PRO A 6 7.86 3.34 15.81
C PRO A 6 6.94 4.54 15.97
N SER A 7 5.98 4.45 16.90
CA SER A 7 5.07 5.55 17.23
C SER A 7 4.28 6.10 16.03
N HIS A 8 3.91 5.24 15.07
CA HIS A 8 3.23 5.66 13.85
C HIS A 8 1.86 6.32 14.09
N GLY A 9 1.22 6.10 15.25
CA GLY A 9 0.00 6.82 15.66
C GLY A 9 -1.28 6.45 14.89
N GLU A 10 -1.27 5.35 14.14
CA GLU A 10 -2.40 4.86 13.36
C GLU A 10 -3.17 3.77 14.12
N ASP A 11 -4.49 3.69 13.92
CA ASP A 11 -5.32 2.60 14.43
C ASP A 11 -5.11 1.34 13.58
N LEU A 12 -4.25 0.44 14.05
CA LEU A 12 -3.88 -0.77 13.32
C LEU A 12 -5.04 -1.71 13.03
N GLU A 13 -6.04 -1.78 13.91
CA GLU A 13 -7.22 -2.62 13.69
C GLU A 13 -8.07 -2.05 12.56
N ARG A 14 -8.26 -0.72 12.54
CA ARG A 14 -8.94 -0.06 11.42
C ARG A 14 -8.18 -0.22 10.10
N MET A 15 -6.86 -0.05 10.13
CA MET A 15 -6.03 -0.20 8.92
C MET A 15 -6.10 -1.61 8.37
N ARG A 16 -5.97 -2.63 9.22
CA ARG A 16 -6.09 -4.03 8.82
C ARG A 16 -7.47 -4.34 8.26
N LYS A 17 -8.54 -3.92 8.95
CA LYS A 17 -9.94 -4.14 8.52
C LYS A 17 -10.18 -3.57 7.12
N ASN A 18 -9.63 -2.40 6.83
CA ASN A 18 -9.83 -1.72 5.55
C ASN A 18 -8.76 -2.06 4.51
N ARG A 19 -7.77 -2.91 4.84
CA ARG A 19 -6.63 -3.24 3.97
C ARG A 19 -5.82 -2.01 3.54
N ILE A 20 -5.67 -1.05 4.45
CA ILE A 20 -4.83 0.13 4.26
C ILE A 20 -3.40 -0.23 4.64
N LEU A 21 -2.47 0.07 3.75
CA LEU A 21 -1.03 -0.11 3.92
C LEU A 21 -0.41 1.17 4.47
N ILE A 22 0.57 1.03 5.37
CA ILE A 22 1.33 2.15 5.94
C ILE A 22 2.78 2.03 5.51
N ASP A 23 3.30 3.09 4.89
CA ASP A 23 4.71 3.22 4.58
C ASP A 23 5.30 4.50 5.17
N ALA A 24 6.61 4.49 5.43
CA ALA A 24 7.37 5.66 5.81
C ALA A 24 8.84 5.46 5.44
N ASP A 25 9.57 6.56 5.25
CA ASP A 25 11.02 6.53 5.10
C ASP A 25 11.64 6.19 6.48
N LEU A 26 12.59 5.25 6.52
CA LEU A 26 13.29 4.89 7.74
C LEU A 26 14.03 6.08 8.37
N ASN A 27 14.47 7.04 7.55
CA ASN A 27 15.13 8.26 8.01
C ASN A 27 14.14 9.34 8.47
N GLN A 28 12.86 9.21 8.12
CA GLN A 28 11.79 10.18 8.42
C GLN A 28 10.49 9.45 8.81
N PRO A 29 10.48 8.72 9.95
CA PRO A 29 9.36 7.87 10.36
C PRO A 29 8.09 8.65 10.72
N ASP A 30 8.22 9.96 10.96
CA ASP A 30 7.12 10.91 11.14
C ASP A 30 6.37 11.21 9.82
N LYS A 31 7.05 11.03 8.68
CA LYS A 31 6.49 11.25 7.34
C LYS A 31 5.94 9.95 6.77
N GLN A 32 4.62 9.84 6.82
CA GLN A 32 3.91 8.62 6.46
C GLN A 32 3.14 8.73 5.16
N LEU A 33 2.91 7.55 4.58
CA LEU A 33 2.07 7.31 3.43
C LEU A 33 1.05 6.24 3.82
N LEU A 34 -0.24 6.54 3.66
CA LEU A 34 -1.29 5.53 3.77
C LEU A 34 -1.86 5.27 2.39
N GLN A 35 -1.89 4.00 1.98
CA GLN A 35 -2.28 3.59 0.64
C GLN A 35 -3.31 2.47 0.69
N ILE A 36 -4.24 2.49 -0.27
CA ILE A 36 -5.12 1.36 -0.57
C ILE A 36 -5.32 1.28 -2.08
N PHE A 37 -5.34 0.05 -2.59
CA PHE A 37 -5.53 -0.22 -4.00
C PHE A 37 -6.86 -0.93 -4.23
N THR A 38 -7.56 -0.56 -5.28
CA THR A 38 -8.75 -1.29 -5.71
C THR A 38 -8.35 -2.61 -6.39
N GLN A 39 -9.32 -3.49 -6.57
CA GLN A 39 -9.17 -4.55 -7.57
C GLN A 39 -9.12 -3.93 -8.97
N THR A 40 -8.85 -4.75 -10.00
CA THR A 40 -9.01 -4.30 -11.39
C THR A 40 -10.48 -3.97 -11.66
N ASN A 41 -10.74 -2.75 -12.16
CA ASN A 41 -12.09 -2.24 -12.39
C ASN A 41 -12.43 -2.17 -13.89
N ILE A 42 -11.49 -1.75 -14.74
CA ILE A 42 -11.67 -1.60 -16.19
C ILE A 42 -10.50 -2.28 -16.90
N GLY A 43 -10.69 -3.54 -17.33
CA GLY A 43 -9.60 -4.33 -17.89
C GLY A 43 -8.46 -4.49 -16.87
N PRO A 44 -7.19 -4.18 -17.23
CA PRO A 44 -6.07 -4.22 -16.28
C PRO A 44 -5.95 -2.96 -15.40
N ILE A 45 -6.86 -1.99 -15.53
CA ILE A 45 -6.80 -0.72 -14.78
C ILE A 45 -7.33 -0.91 -13.36
N PHE A 46 -6.57 -0.42 -12.39
CA PHE A 46 -6.94 -0.29 -10.98
C PHE A 46 -6.69 1.16 -10.53
N PHE A 47 -7.23 1.52 -9.36
CA PHE A 47 -7.05 2.84 -8.75
C PHE A 47 -6.30 2.72 -7.43
N GLU A 48 -5.51 3.73 -7.14
CA GLU A 48 -4.88 3.95 -5.85
C GLU A 48 -5.56 5.13 -5.15
N ILE A 49 -5.83 4.96 -3.85
CA ILE A 49 -6.18 6.07 -2.97
C ILE A 49 -5.03 6.21 -1.97
N ILE A 50 -4.47 7.42 -1.92
CA ILE A 50 -3.28 7.75 -1.15
C ILE A 50 -3.54 8.95 -0.23
N GLN A 51 -3.18 8.81 1.04
CA GLN A 51 -3.11 9.91 2.00
C GLN A 51 -1.65 10.16 2.37
N ARG A 52 -1.18 11.37 2.08
CA ARG A 52 0.18 11.81 2.40
C ARG A 52 0.17 12.55 3.73
N LYS A 53 0.97 12.09 4.68
CA LYS A 53 1.23 12.78 5.96
C LYS A 53 2.68 13.24 5.95
N GLY A 54 2.97 14.26 5.14
CA GLY A 54 4.31 14.84 4.98
C GLY A 54 5.28 14.05 4.09
N ASN A 55 4.94 12.81 3.69
CA ASN A 55 5.74 12.03 2.75
C ASN A 55 5.33 12.32 1.30
N GLU A 56 6.28 12.78 0.48
CA GLU A 56 6.09 13.10 -0.95
C GLU A 56 6.57 11.98 -1.90
N GLY A 57 7.13 10.89 -1.35
CA GLY A 57 7.58 9.72 -2.11
C GLY A 57 6.44 8.82 -2.63
N PHE A 58 6.78 7.65 -3.15
CA PHE A 58 5.80 6.78 -3.84
C PHE A 58 5.37 5.54 -3.05
N GLY A 59 6.07 5.20 -1.97
CA GLY A 59 5.81 3.96 -1.22
C GLY A 59 6.16 2.71 -2.04
N GLU A 60 7.40 2.60 -2.52
CA GLU A 60 7.86 1.55 -3.45
C GLU A 60 7.55 0.13 -2.96
N GLY A 61 7.66 -0.12 -1.65
CA GLY A 61 7.38 -1.43 -1.07
C GLY A 61 5.92 -1.86 -1.22
N ASN A 62 4.98 -0.92 -1.09
CA ASN A 62 3.55 -1.19 -1.29
C ASN A 62 3.24 -1.45 -2.77
N PHE A 63 3.92 -0.75 -3.67
CA PHE A 63 3.73 -0.90 -5.11
C PHE A 63 4.23 -2.26 -5.62
N GLN A 64 5.41 -2.71 -5.18
CA GLN A 64 5.93 -4.03 -5.55
C GLN A 64 5.01 -5.16 -5.08
N ALA A 65 4.57 -5.11 -3.81
CA ALA A 65 3.67 -6.13 -3.27
C ALA A 65 2.31 -6.19 -4.01
N LEU A 66 1.81 -5.03 -4.46
CA LEU A 66 0.62 -4.96 -5.30
C LEU A 66 0.85 -5.62 -6.67
N PHE A 67 1.96 -5.29 -7.33
CA PHE A 67 2.25 -5.82 -8.66
C PHE A 67 2.37 -7.35 -8.65
N GLU A 68 3.06 -7.90 -7.65
CA GLU A 68 3.16 -9.35 -7.42
C GLU A 68 1.80 -10.00 -7.12
N ALA A 69 0.88 -9.28 -6.46
CA ALA A 69 -0.48 -9.77 -6.24
C ALA A 69 -1.31 -9.80 -7.53
N ILE A 70 -1.19 -8.76 -8.37
CA ILE A 70 -1.87 -8.66 -9.67
C ILE A 70 -1.34 -9.71 -10.65
N GLU A 71 -0.04 -9.87 -10.75
CA GLU A 71 0.58 -10.85 -11.66
C GLU A 71 0.16 -12.28 -11.30
N ARG A 72 0.13 -12.64 -10.01
CA ARG A 72 -0.39 -13.93 -9.55
C ARG A 72 -1.86 -14.15 -9.90
N ASP A 73 -2.68 -13.10 -9.86
CA ASP A 73 -4.09 -13.19 -10.28
C ASP A 73 -4.22 -13.35 -11.80
N GLN A 74 -3.39 -12.65 -12.58
CA GLN A 74 -3.35 -12.81 -14.04
C GLN A 74 -2.90 -14.20 -14.48
N GLN A 75 -1.88 -14.78 -13.83
CA GLN A 75 -1.44 -16.16 -14.05
C GLN A 75 -2.57 -17.16 -13.75
N LYS A 76 -3.28 -16.99 -12.62
CA LYS A 76 -4.43 -17.86 -12.27
C LYS A 76 -5.57 -17.80 -13.27
N ARG A 77 -5.77 -16.64 -13.92
CA ARG A 77 -6.80 -16.45 -14.96
C ARG A 77 -6.35 -16.93 -16.35
N GLY A 78 -5.09 -17.32 -16.52
CA GLY A 78 -4.54 -17.82 -17.79
C GLY A 78 -4.36 -16.74 -18.86
N VAL A 79 -4.20 -15.48 -18.45
CA VAL A 79 -4.05 -14.33 -19.37
C VAL A 79 -2.60 -13.82 -19.45
N LEU A 80 -1.66 -14.50 -18.79
CA LEU A 80 -0.21 -14.25 -18.83
C LEU A 80 0.53 -15.47 -19.37
#